data_AF-A0A6J7MHS0-F1
#
_entry.id   AF-A0A6J7MHS0-F1
#
_cell.length_a   1.000
_cell.length_b   1.000
_cell.length_c   1.000
_cell.angle_alpha   90.00
_cell.angle_beta   90.00
_cell.angle_gamma   90.00
#
_symmetry.space_group_name_H-M   'P 1'
#
loop_
_entity.id
_entity.type
_entity.pdbx_description
1 polymer ?
#
loop_
_entity_poly.entity_id
_entity_poly.type
_entity_poly.pdbx_seq_one_letter_code
_entity_poly.pdbx_strand_id
1 'polypeptide(L)' 'MLRVIVEHRAATGRLVGLKVSGGVRTVADAAVYLQMFDEALAPVTAHPDNFRVGASSLYDDIVRVLS' A
#
# COMPACT_ATOMS: atom_id res chain seq x y z
N MET A 1 -8.26 7.03 -4.72
CA MET A 1 -6.82 7.20 -5.00
C MET A 1 -6.26 6.10 -5.90
N LEU A 2 -6.31 4.82 -5.52
CA LEU A 2 -5.82 3.70 -6.35
C LEU A 2 -6.33 3.73 -7.80
N ARG A 3 -7.64 3.89 -8.02
CA ARG A 3 -8.21 4.01 -9.37
C ARG A 3 -7.56 5.11 -10.21
N VAL A 4 -7.31 6.28 -9.60
CA VAL A 4 -6.67 7.43 -10.27
C VAL A 4 -5.21 7.10 -10.64
N ILE A 5 -4.49 6.35 -9.82
CA ILE A 5 -3.13 5.90 -10.13
C ILE A 5 -3.15 4.95 -11.34
N VAL A 6 -4.11 4.01 -11.38
CA VAL A 6 -4.29 3.09 -12.51
C VAL A 6 -4.60 3.86 -13.79
N GLU A 7 -5.58 4.76 -13.75
CA GLU A 7 -5.97 5.61 -14.90
C GLU A 7 -4.79 6.49 -15.37
N HIS A 8 -4.03 7.09 -14.44
CA HIS A 8 -2.85 7.89 -14.77
C HIS A 8 -1.76 7.06 -15.44
N ARG A 9 -1.49 5.85 -14.95
CA ARG A 9 -0.51 4.94 -15.55
C ARG A 9 -0.95 4.51 -16.94
N ALA A 10 -2.23 4.20 -17.14
CA ALA A 10 -2.77 3.85 -18.45
C ALA A 10 -2.62 5.00 -19.46
N ALA A 11 -2.83 6.24 -19.01
CA ALA A 11 -2.74 7.42 -19.87
C ALA A 11 -1.29 7.87 -20.17
N THR A 12 -0.35 7.64 -19.25
CA THR A 12 1.00 8.24 -19.33
C THR A 12 2.15 7.23 -19.41
N GLY A 13 1.90 5.96 -19.13
CA GLY A 13 2.92 4.92 -18.97
C GLY A 13 3.72 5.02 -17.66
N ARG A 14 3.52 6.06 -16.84
CA ARG A 14 4.30 6.29 -15.61
C ARG A 14 3.57 5.78 -14.37
N LEU A 15 4.26 5.00 -13.54
CA LEU A 15 3.77 4.60 -12.22
C LEU A 15 4.01 5.69 -11.19
N VAL A 16 2.98 6.02 -10.41
CA VAL A 16 3.07 6.87 -9.22
C VAL A 16 2.78 6.00 -8.00
N GLY A 17 3.63 6.11 -6.97
CA GLY A 17 3.48 5.30 -5.76
C GLY A 17 2.28 5.70 -4.89
N LEU A 18 1.86 4.78 -4.02
CA LEU A 18 0.80 4.99 -3.03
C LEU A 18 1.40 5.08 -1.62
N LYS A 19 1.03 6.12 -0.88
CA LYS A 19 1.23 6.16 0.58
C LYS A 19 -0.13 6.13 1.27
N VAL A 20 -0.45 5.03 1.93
CA VAL A 20 -1.64 4.92 2.78
C VAL A 20 -1.32 5.57 4.13
N SER A 21 -2.22 6.37 4.69
CA SER A 21 -2.00 7.04 5.98
C SER A 21 -3.32 7.25 6.70
N GLY A 22 -3.26 7.33 8.03
CA GLY A 22 -4.41 7.54 8.90
C GLY A 22 -5.12 6.23 9.26
N GLY A 23 -5.12 5.89 10.55
CA GLY A 23 -5.96 4.83 11.10
C GLY A 23 -5.54 3.39 10.83
N VAL A 24 -4.45 3.13 10.08
CA VAL A 24 -3.88 1.77 9.94
C VAL A 24 -3.17 1.40 11.23
N ARG A 25 -3.73 0.45 11.99
CA ARG A 25 -3.26 0.12 13.35
C ARG A 25 -2.75 -1.30 13.48
N THR A 26 -3.20 -2.21 12.62
CA THR A 26 -2.87 -3.63 12.73
C THR A 26 -2.26 -4.19 11.45
N VAL A 27 -1.57 -5.32 11.56
CA VAL A 27 -1.05 -6.09 10.40
C VAL A 27 -2.19 -6.45 9.45
N ALA A 28 -3.35 -6.82 9.98
CA ALA A 28 -4.54 -7.13 9.19
C ALA A 28 -5.02 -5.91 8.38
N ASP A 29 -5.06 -4.71 8.99
CA ASP A 29 -5.41 -3.48 8.27
C ASP A 29 -4.42 -3.20 7.13
N ALA A 30 -3.12 -3.36 7.39
CA ALA A 30 -2.08 -3.10 6.40
C ALA A 30 -2.14 -4.10 5.23
N ALA A 31 -2.46 -5.38 5.50
CA ALA A 31 -2.56 -6.43 4.50
C ALA A 31 -3.64 -6.13 3.44
N VAL A 32 -4.79 -5.56 3.85
CA VAL A 32 -5.85 -5.15 2.92
C VAL A 32 -5.32 -4.18 1.87
N TYR A 33 -4.54 -3.18 2.27
CA TYR A 33 -4.01 -2.19 1.34
C TYR A 33 -2.92 -2.75 0.41
N LEU A 34 -2.09 -3.67 0.90
CA LEU A 34 -1.11 -4.37 0.07
C LEU A 34 -1.82 -5.18 -1.02
N GLN A 35 -2.82 -5.98 -0.63
CA GLN A 35 -3.60 -6.79 -1.57
C GLN A 35 -4.33 -5.92 -2.61
N MET A 36 -5.00 -4.85 -2.18
CA MET A 36 -5.67 -3.93 -3.09
C MET A 36 -4.71 -3.26 -4.08
N PHE A 37 -3.46 -2.98 -3.68
CA PHE A 37 -2.45 -2.42 -4.56
C PHE A 37 -2.01 -3.43 -5.63
N ASP A 38 -1.67 -4.64 -5.21
CA ASP A 38 -1.22 -5.71 -6.10
C ASP A 38 -2.31 -6.09 -7.12
N GLU A 39 -3.56 -6.22 -6.67
CA GLU A 39 -4.70 -6.55 -7.54
C GLU A 39 -4.97 -5.44 -8.57
N ALA A 40 -4.89 -4.17 -8.17
CA ALA A 40 -5.21 -3.05 -9.04
C ALA A 40 -4.10 -2.74 -10.07
N LEU A 41 -2.85 -3.08 -9.77
CA LEU A 41 -1.68 -2.69 -10.57
C LEU A 41 -0.89 -3.86 -11.17
N ALA A 42 -1.42 -5.09 -11.08
CA ALA A 42 -0.83 -6.28 -11.67
C ALA A 42 -0.32 -6.01 -13.12
N PRO A 43 0.92 -6.42 -13.45
CA PRO A 43 1.82 -7.29 -12.68
C PRO A 43 2.75 -6.56 -11.68
N VAL A 44 2.53 -5.27 -11.40
CA VAL A 44 3.33 -4.54 -10.41
C VAL A 44 2.91 -4.95 -9.01
N THR A 45 3.88 -5.29 -8.16
CA THR A 45 3.66 -5.57 -6.74
C THR A 45 4.12 -4.40 -5.86
N ALA A 46 3.58 -4.34 -4.65
CA ALA A 46 4.01 -3.40 -3.62
C ALA A 46 5.51 -3.56 -3.32
N HIS A 47 6.24 -2.45 -3.38
CA HIS A 47 7.67 -2.33 -3.11
C HIS A 47 7.93 -0.99 -2.39
N PRO A 48 8.96 -0.85 -1.54
CA PRO A 48 9.25 0.41 -0.84
C PRO A 48 9.38 1.68 -1.73
N ASP A 49 9.62 1.51 -3.03
CA ASP A 49 9.68 2.60 -4.03
C ASP A 49 8.31 3.04 -4.54
N ASN A 50 7.29 2.19 -4.46
CA ASN A 50 5.96 2.43 -5.02
C ASN A 50 4.83 2.32 -3.99
N PHE A 51 5.10 1.85 -2.78
CA PHE A 51 4.11 1.66 -1.73
C PHE A 51 4.68 1.94 -0.34
N ARG A 52 3.96 2.72 0.46
CA ARG A 52 4.28 2.94 1.88
C ARG A 52 3.04 3.00 2.75
N VAL A 53 3.19 2.63 4.02
CA VAL A 53 2.21 2.85 5.07
C VAL A 53 2.75 3.89 6.06
N GLY A 54 2.08 5.02 6.16
CA GLY A 54 2.33 6.04 7.17
C GLY A 54 1.50 5.73 8.42
N ALA A 55 2.11 5.03 9.37
CA ALA A 55 1.49 4.66 10.64
C ALA A 55 2.51 4.71 11.78
N SER A 56 2.03 4.96 13.00
CA SER A 56 2.84 4.93 14.23
C SER A 56 2.55 3.65 15.02
N SER A 57 1.31 3.47 15.48
CA SER A 57 0.90 2.32 16.30
C SER A 57 0.96 0.97 15.59
N LEU A 58 1.03 0.96 14.25
CA LEU A 58 1.18 -0.27 13.47
C LEU A 58 2.50 -0.99 13.79
N TYR A 59 3.55 -0.24 14.16
CA TYR A 59 4.83 -0.83 14.53
C TYR A 59 4.69 -1.82 15.70
N ASP A 60 3.98 -1.41 16.75
CA ASP A 60 3.79 -2.24 17.94
C ASP A 60 3.04 -3.54 17.62
N ASP A 61 2.04 -3.47 16.74
CA ASP A 61 1.30 -4.65 16.30
C ASP A 61 2.14 -5.59 15.42
N ILE A 62 3.00 -5.04 14.54
CA ILE A 62 3.96 -5.85 13.76
C ILE A 62 4.90 -6.61 14.69
N VAL A 63 5.48 -5.94 15.68
CA VAL A 63 6.39 -6.58 16.64
C VAL A 63 5.66 -7.70 17.40
N ARG A 64 4.42 -7.45 17.85
CA ARG A 64 3.58 -8.43 18.54
C ARG A 64 3.26 -9.67 17.69
N VAL A 65 3.08 -9.52 16.39
CA VAL A 65 2.76 -10.64 15.49
C VAL A 65 3.99 -11.48 15.15
N LEU A 66 5.19 -10.88 15.15
CA LEU A 66 6.45 -11.54 14.79
C LEU A 66 7.21 -12.15 15.97
N SER A 67 6.85 -11.77 17.20
CA SER A 67 7.39 -12.35 18.45
C SER A 67 6.74 -13.69 18.78
#